data_AF-A0AB74M5U5-F1
#
_entry.id   AF-A0AB74M5U5-F1
#
_cell.length_a   1.000
_cell.length_b   1.000
_cell.length_c   1.000
_cell.angle_alpha   90.00
_cell.angle_beta   90.00
_cell.angle_gamma   90.00
#
_symmetry.space_group_name_H-M   'P 1'
#
loop_
_entity.id
_entity.type
_entity.pdbx_description
1 polymer ?
#
loop_
_entity_poly.entity_id
_entity_poly.type
_entity_poly.pdbx_seq_one_letter_code
_entity_poly.pdbx_strand_id
1 'polypeptide(L)'
;MSAERFEIVRTGERLAEVGPAWTALWRESGALVFQSQAWIAAWWATVPDRERRALQIVLAWRGDALVAVLPMATCRRKGLRLLEWAAKDHTDYGDALLAGDDPGLLRRMWGHLSAAGGFDLVYLNRLLPGAKARALLDPSQAAGVRLRPNHRSEVSFRVAGDWPTGEAWVAAQSKKTRQNYRRGQKFIGESGPLRFRLLPPDAPMEPVLLRLADLKRKWLAGNQLESNLYDEGSPALSALVRVLAETGLLRAFVLECDGVIVAVSINFVQAGTMMAFVTTYDPAFERGSPGMVLMMDYIQWSIDQGLHTVDFLCGAEAFKSRFATTSVTLDAFMGRRTLPGAAAMMLDSWNLVVRDMRRRSGTPPPQVAAASEAA
;
A
#
# COMPACT_ATOMS: atom_id res chain seq x y z
N MET A 1 30.46 -20.80 -8.31
CA MET A 1 29.43 -19.79 -7.99
C MET A 1 30.15 -18.56 -7.46
N SER A 2 30.00 -17.41 -8.12
CA SER A 2 30.62 -16.17 -7.64
C SER A 2 30.10 -15.81 -6.24
N ALA A 3 30.99 -15.37 -5.35
CA ALA A 3 30.62 -14.95 -4.00
C ALA A 3 29.67 -13.76 -4.05
N GLU A 4 28.72 -13.72 -3.12
CA GLU A 4 27.75 -12.63 -2.99
C GLU A 4 28.39 -11.45 -2.26
N ARG A 5 28.24 -10.24 -2.80
CA ARG A 5 28.63 -9.00 -2.13
C ARG A 5 27.38 -8.26 -1.65
N PHE A 6 27.32 -7.95 -0.36
CA PHE A 6 26.25 -7.14 0.21
C PHE A 6 26.67 -5.68 0.37
N GLU A 7 25.72 -4.78 0.12
CA GLU A 7 25.86 -3.33 0.27
C GLU A 7 24.61 -2.78 0.97
N ILE A 8 24.76 -1.76 1.84
CA ILE A 8 23.62 -1.04 2.43
C ILE A 8 23.60 0.39 1.90
N VAL A 9 22.61 0.70 1.07
CA VAL A 9 22.37 2.04 0.54
C VAL A 9 21.73 2.93 1.59
N ARG A 10 22.38 4.05 1.89
CA ARG A 10 21.97 5.02 2.92
C ARG A 10 21.75 6.45 2.39
N THR A 11 22.15 6.74 1.15
CA THR A 11 22.06 8.07 0.54
C THR A 11 21.11 8.07 -0.66
N GLY A 12 20.53 9.23 -0.95
CA GLY A 12 19.69 9.41 -2.14
C GLY A 12 20.48 9.30 -3.45
N GLU A 13 21.73 9.78 -3.46
CA GLU A 13 22.66 9.65 -4.59
C GLU A 13 22.87 8.19 -4.96
N ARG A 14 23.23 7.36 -3.97
CA ARG A 14 23.46 5.93 -4.22
C ARG A 14 22.18 5.20 -4.61
N LEU A 15 21.02 5.58 -4.06
CA LEU A 15 19.72 5.08 -4.50
C LEU A 15 19.46 5.39 -5.99
N ALA A 16 19.86 6.57 -6.48
CA ALA A 16 19.73 6.94 -7.89
C ALA A 16 20.71 6.16 -8.77
N GLU A 17 21.98 6.03 -8.36
CA GLU A 17 23.02 5.30 -9.11
C GLU A 17 22.66 3.84 -9.38
N VAL A 18 22.03 3.16 -8.42
CA VAL A 18 21.64 1.74 -8.59
C VAL A 18 20.34 1.57 -9.38
N GLY A 19 19.70 2.68 -9.78
CA GLY A 19 18.43 2.71 -10.51
C GLY A 19 18.36 1.78 -11.72
N PRO A 20 19.32 1.83 -12.66
CA PRO A 20 19.30 0.95 -13.84
C PRO A 20 19.34 -0.54 -13.48
N ALA A 21 20.21 -0.95 -12.56
CA ALA A 21 20.35 -2.35 -12.15
C ALA A 21 19.11 -2.85 -11.39
N TRP A 22 18.54 -2.00 -10.52
CA TRP A 22 17.31 -2.33 -9.79
C TRP A 22 16.11 -2.41 -10.73
N THR A 23 15.96 -1.49 -11.68
CA THR A 23 14.88 -1.56 -12.68
C THR A 23 14.96 -2.83 -13.53
N ALA A 24 16.16 -3.27 -13.89
CA ALA A 24 16.36 -4.56 -14.58
C ALA A 24 15.87 -5.73 -13.71
N LEU A 25 16.35 -5.82 -12.46
CA LEU A 25 15.91 -6.84 -11.50
C LEU A 25 14.39 -6.81 -11.27
N TRP A 26 13.79 -5.63 -11.15
CA TRP A 26 12.36 -5.48 -10.91
C TRP A 26 11.54 -6.09 -12.05
N ARG A 27 11.92 -5.83 -13.31
CA ARG A 27 11.27 -6.39 -14.50
C ARG A 27 11.34 -7.92 -14.56
N GLU A 28 12.43 -8.51 -14.08
CA GLU A 28 12.65 -9.96 -14.05
C GLU A 28 11.97 -10.65 -12.86
N SER A 29 11.93 -9.97 -11.70
CA SER A 29 11.46 -10.56 -10.44
C SER A 29 9.95 -10.77 -10.35
N GLY A 30 9.17 -10.06 -11.18
CA GLY A 30 7.70 -10.02 -11.06
C GLY A 30 7.19 -9.31 -9.80
N ALA A 31 8.06 -8.60 -9.07
CA ALA A 31 7.67 -7.85 -7.87
C ALA A 31 6.73 -6.68 -8.20
N LEU A 32 5.93 -6.28 -7.23
CA LEU A 32 5.00 -5.17 -7.42
C LEU A 32 5.73 -3.84 -7.59
N VAL A 33 5.06 -2.84 -8.17
CA VAL A 33 5.63 -1.49 -8.34
C VAL A 33 6.11 -0.88 -7.02
N PHE A 34 5.51 -1.26 -5.89
CA PHE A 34 5.91 -0.86 -4.54
C PHE A 34 7.38 -1.16 -4.20
N GLN A 35 7.94 -2.20 -4.84
CA GLN A 35 9.31 -2.65 -4.67
C GLN A 35 10.27 -2.05 -5.71
N SER A 36 9.76 -1.31 -6.70
CA SER A 36 10.59 -0.68 -7.73
C SER A 36 11.45 0.45 -7.15
N GLN A 37 12.62 0.65 -7.74
CA GLN A 37 13.48 1.77 -7.35
C GLN A 37 12.80 3.12 -7.56
N ALA A 38 12.07 3.29 -8.66
CA ALA A 38 11.37 4.53 -8.99
C ALA A 38 10.32 4.90 -7.91
N TRP A 39 9.56 3.91 -7.41
CA TRP A 39 8.59 4.13 -6.33
C TRP A 39 9.26 4.61 -5.03
N ILE A 40 10.35 3.92 -4.64
CA ILE A 40 11.10 4.26 -3.42
C ILE A 40 11.79 5.62 -3.57
N ALA A 41 12.34 5.92 -4.75
CA ALA A 41 12.96 7.21 -5.04
C ALA A 41 11.95 8.36 -5.04
N ALA A 42 10.77 8.16 -5.63
CA ALA A 42 9.68 9.13 -5.60
C ALA A 42 9.26 9.45 -4.15
N TRP A 43 9.03 8.42 -3.33
CA TRP A 43 8.77 8.62 -1.90
C TRP A 43 9.91 9.36 -1.21
N TRP A 44 11.16 8.94 -1.44
CA TRP A 44 12.33 9.51 -0.77
C TRP A 44 12.55 10.99 -1.08
N ALA A 45 12.19 11.41 -2.28
CA ALA A 45 12.26 12.80 -2.73
C ALA A 45 11.15 13.68 -2.14
N THR A 46 10.02 13.08 -1.74
CA THR A 46 8.84 13.83 -1.28
C THR A 46 8.47 13.61 0.18
N VAL A 47 9.17 12.72 0.89
CA VAL A 47 8.80 12.36 2.27
C VAL A 47 8.99 13.57 3.21
N PRO A 48 7.98 13.92 4.02
CA PRO A 48 8.13 14.96 5.03
C PRO A 48 8.99 14.47 6.20
N ASP A 49 9.48 15.40 7.02
CA ASP A 49 10.35 15.13 8.18
C ASP A 49 11.53 14.21 7.83
N ARG A 50 12.19 14.56 6.72
CA ARG A 50 13.25 13.77 6.11
C ARG A 50 14.40 13.47 7.08
N GLU A 51 14.64 14.34 8.05
CA GLU A 51 15.63 14.23 9.12
C GLU A 51 15.32 13.10 10.13
N ARG A 52 14.05 12.67 10.22
CA ARG A 52 13.64 11.54 11.05
C ARG A 52 13.83 10.19 10.36
N ARG A 53 14.23 10.19 9.08
CA ARG A 53 14.28 8.99 8.25
C ARG A 53 15.66 8.75 7.62
N ALA A 54 16.04 7.48 7.51
CA ALA A 54 17.29 7.07 6.84
C ALA A 54 17.08 5.78 6.02
N LEU A 55 17.56 5.72 4.77
CA LEU A 55 17.55 4.47 3.98
C LEU A 55 18.43 3.43 4.65
N GLN A 56 18.01 2.17 4.57
CA GLN A 56 18.77 0.99 4.98
C GLN A 56 18.58 -0.13 3.94
N ILE A 57 18.60 0.21 2.66
CA ILE A 57 18.29 -0.72 1.58
C ILE A 57 19.47 -1.68 1.40
N VAL A 58 19.23 -2.98 1.53
CA VAL A 58 20.28 -3.98 1.30
C VAL A 58 20.26 -4.42 -0.15
N LEU A 59 21.40 -4.38 -0.81
CA LEU A 59 21.62 -4.91 -2.14
C LEU A 59 22.47 -6.16 -2.06
N ALA A 60 22.16 -7.16 -2.87
CA ALA A 60 23.00 -8.32 -3.08
C ALA A 60 23.47 -8.39 -4.54
N TRP A 61 24.79 -8.46 -4.71
CA TRP A 61 25.44 -8.51 -6.01
C TRP A 61 26.12 -9.87 -6.23
N ARG A 62 26.06 -10.39 -7.46
CA ARG A 62 26.90 -11.49 -7.94
C ARG A 62 27.72 -10.97 -9.12
N GLY A 63 28.99 -10.63 -8.87
CA GLY A 63 29.74 -9.78 -9.80
C GLY A 63 29.06 -8.40 -9.91
N ASP A 64 28.77 -7.99 -11.14
CA ASP A 64 28.08 -6.72 -11.43
C ASP A 64 26.55 -6.86 -11.54
N ALA A 65 26.02 -8.07 -11.42
CA ALA A 65 24.57 -8.32 -11.48
C ALA A 65 23.95 -8.12 -10.09
N LEU A 66 22.94 -7.24 -10.00
CA LEU A 66 22.10 -7.09 -8.82
C LEU A 66 21.07 -8.22 -8.79
N VAL A 67 21.16 -9.09 -7.78
CA VAL A 67 20.34 -10.32 -7.71
C VAL A 67 19.25 -10.29 -6.65
N ALA A 68 19.35 -9.38 -5.68
CA ALA A 68 18.28 -9.15 -4.71
C ALA A 68 18.36 -7.76 -4.08
N VAL A 69 17.19 -7.28 -3.64
CA VAL A 69 17.04 -6.04 -2.90
C VAL A 69 16.07 -6.21 -1.73
N LEU A 70 16.48 -5.75 -0.55
CA LEU A 70 15.61 -5.64 0.62
C LEU A 70 15.37 -4.15 0.92
N PRO A 71 14.24 -3.58 0.48
CA PRO A 71 13.98 -2.14 0.55
C PRO A 71 13.53 -1.71 1.95
N MET A 72 14.48 -1.29 2.78
CA MET A 72 14.23 -0.86 4.16
C MET A 72 14.55 0.61 4.38
N ALA A 73 13.88 1.20 5.36
CA ALA A 73 14.22 2.49 5.91
C ALA A 73 14.05 2.47 7.44
N THR A 74 14.68 3.43 8.10
CA THR A 74 14.42 3.71 9.51
C THR A 74 13.60 4.98 9.66
N CYS A 75 12.74 5.02 10.67
CA CYS A 75 12.01 6.19 11.13
C CYS A 75 12.21 6.38 12.63
N ARG A 76 12.39 7.62 13.10
CA ARG A 76 12.44 7.95 14.53
C ARG A 76 11.04 8.17 15.08
N ARG A 77 10.61 7.32 16.02
CA ARG A 77 9.34 7.45 16.75
C ARG A 77 9.59 7.39 18.25
N LYS A 78 9.18 8.43 18.99
CA LYS A 78 9.31 8.53 20.46
C LYS A 78 10.73 8.20 20.97
N GLY A 79 11.76 8.71 20.28
CA GLY A 79 13.17 8.49 20.62
C GLY A 79 13.76 7.17 20.14
N LEU A 80 12.96 6.24 19.61
CA LEU A 80 13.42 4.96 19.08
C LEU A 80 13.58 5.00 17.56
N ARG A 81 14.55 4.26 17.02
CA ARG A 81 14.69 4.03 15.59
C ARG A 81 13.99 2.74 15.20
N LEU A 82 12.90 2.86 14.47
CA LEU A 82 12.14 1.74 13.92
C LEU A 82 12.62 1.45 12.51
N LEU A 83 13.06 0.21 12.25
CA LEU A 83 13.33 -0.31 10.92
C LEU A 83 12.02 -0.86 10.32
N GLU A 84 11.62 -0.33 9.16
CA GLU A 84 10.38 -0.64 8.45
C GLU A 84 10.63 -0.72 6.93
N TRP A 85 9.62 -1.12 6.16
CA TRP A 85 9.69 -1.07 4.69
C TRP A 85 9.96 0.36 4.21
N ALA A 86 10.83 0.51 3.21
CA ALA A 86 10.96 1.79 2.52
C ALA A 86 9.60 2.17 1.88
N ALA A 87 9.24 3.45 1.93
CA ALA A 87 7.94 3.94 1.48
C ALA A 87 6.72 3.29 2.16
N LYS A 88 6.85 2.72 3.38
CA LYS A 88 5.75 2.05 4.12
C LYS A 88 4.43 2.83 4.09
N ASP A 89 4.47 4.14 4.26
CA ASP A 89 3.26 4.98 4.36
C ASP A 89 2.51 5.14 3.03
N HIS A 90 3.12 4.71 1.92
CA HIS A 90 2.54 4.72 0.58
C HIS A 90 2.58 3.34 -0.09
N THR A 91 2.98 2.30 0.64
CA THR A 91 3.11 0.94 0.11
C THR A 91 2.13 0.02 0.83
N ASP A 92 1.22 -0.57 0.07
CA ASP A 92 0.22 -1.47 0.63
C ASP A 92 0.70 -2.91 0.77
N TYR A 93 1.78 -3.30 0.09
CA TYR A 93 2.44 -4.60 0.25
C TYR A 93 3.96 -4.44 0.35
N GLY A 94 4.53 -4.81 1.50
CA GLY A 94 5.97 -4.82 1.72
C GLY A 94 6.58 -6.17 1.38
N ASP A 95 7.62 -6.18 0.54
CA ASP A 95 8.36 -7.38 0.17
C ASP A 95 9.80 -7.07 -0.29
N ALA A 96 10.58 -8.12 -0.51
CA ALA A 96 11.90 -8.08 -1.13
C ALA A 96 11.82 -8.41 -2.64
N LEU A 97 12.85 -8.02 -3.39
CA LEU A 97 13.05 -8.38 -4.79
C LEU A 97 14.15 -9.42 -4.91
N LEU A 98 13.94 -10.47 -5.69
CA LEU A 98 14.94 -11.50 -5.99
C LEU A 98 14.84 -11.93 -7.46
N ALA A 99 15.98 -12.19 -8.11
CA ALA A 99 16.05 -12.71 -9.48
C ALA A 99 15.65 -14.21 -9.58
N GLY A 100 15.29 -14.84 -8.46
CA GLY A 100 14.90 -16.24 -8.36
C GLY A 100 14.39 -16.57 -6.96
N ASP A 101 14.18 -17.85 -6.68
CA ASP A 101 13.67 -18.30 -5.38
C ASP A 101 14.82 -18.80 -4.49
N ASP A 102 15.60 -17.88 -3.94
CA ASP A 102 16.63 -18.18 -2.92
C ASP A 102 16.27 -17.54 -1.57
N PRO A 103 15.44 -18.21 -0.75
CA PRO A 103 15.16 -17.80 0.63
C PRO A 103 16.42 -17.67 1.50
N GLY A 104 17.49 -18.41 1.16
CA GLY A 104 18.78 -18.35 1.85
C GLY A 104 19.48 -17.02 1.67
N LEU A 105 19.48 -16.47 0.45
CA LEU A 105 20.02 -15.15 0.14
C LEU A 105 19.35 -14.07 0.98
N LEU A 106 18.01 -14.08 1.06
CA LEU A 106 17.27 -13.07 1.82
C LEU A 106 17.60 -13.11 3.31
N ARG A 107 17.76 -14.31 3.88
CA ARG A 107 18.22 -14.48 5.27
C ARG A 107 19.64 -13.95 5.48
N ARG A 108 20.57 -14.20 4.55
CA ARG A 108 21.94 -13.64 4.63
C ARG A 108 21.93 -12.10 4.56
N MET A 109 21.11 -11.51 3.68
CA MET A 109 20.92 -10.05 3.60
C MET A 109 20.35 -9.49 4.91
N TRP A 110 19.37 -10.18 5.51
CA TRP A 110 18.81 -9.81 6.82
C TRP A 110 19.83 -9.89 7.95
N GLY A 111 20.67 -10.93 7.95
CA GLY A 111 21.80 -11.05 8.86
C GLY A 111 22.79 -9.90 8.72
N HIS A 112 23.14 -9.53 7.47
CA HIS A 112 24.04 -8.40 7.18
C HIS A 112 23.48 -7.06 7.70
N LEU A 113 22.20 -6.76 7.41
CA LEU A 113 21.54 -5.55 7.92
C LEU A 113 21.44 -5.55 9.45
N SER A 114 21.06 -6.69 10.01
CA SER A 114 20.97 -6.86 11.46
C SER A 114 22.32 -6.63 12.13
N ALA A 115 23.43 -7.13 11.56
CA ALA A 115 24.76 -6.92 12.09
C ALA A 115 25.16 -5.43 12.05
N ALA A 116 24.90 -4.75 10.93
CA ALA A 116 25.18 -3.32 10.78
C ALA A 116 24.41 -2.44 11.79
N GLY A 117 23.21 -2.86 12.19
CA GLY A 117 22.42 -2.18 13.22
C GLY A 117 21.93 -0.80 12.79
N GLY A 118 21.91 0.15 13.73
CA GLY A 118 21.36 1.49 13.48
C GLY A 118 19.86 1.62 13.72
N PHE A 119 19.23 0.62 14.34
CA PHE A 119 17.82 0.61 14.72
C PHE A 119 17.63 -0.12 16.07
N ASP A 120 16.51 0.15 16.72
CA ASP A 120 16.13 -0.41 18.02
C ASP A 120 15.09 -1.52 17.88
N LEU A 121 14.19 -1.33 16.91
CA LEU A 121 13.03 -2.16 16.63
C LEU A 121 12.91 -2.44 15.13
N VAL A 122 12.27 -3.55 14.80
CA VAL A 122 11.83 -3.87 13.45
C VAL A 122 10.32 -3.99 13.48
N TYR A 123 9.63 -3.39 12.52
CA TYR A 123 8.21 -3.63 12.26
C TYR A 123 7.98 -3.81 10.76
N LEU A 124 7.65 -5.04 10.37
CA LEU A 124 7.31 -5.39 9.00
C LEU A 124 5.82 -5.69 8.96
N ASN A 125 5.01 -4.80 8.39
CA ASN A 125 3.58 -5.02 8.19
C ASN A 125 3.27 -5.30 6.73
N ARG A 126 2.02 -5.69 6.47
CA ARG A 126 1.47 -5.83 5.12
C ARG A 126 2.16 -6.90 4.26
N LEU A 127 2.59 -8.00 4.89
CA LEU A 127 3.14 -9.14 4.16
C LEU A 127 2.01 -10.02 3.63
N LEU A 128 1.95 -10.17 2.31
CA LEU A 128 1.11 -11.19 1.68
C LEU A 128 1.54 -12.61 2.08
N PRO A 129 0.63 -13.61 2.05
CA PRO A 129 0.98 -15.00 2.34
C PRO A 129 2.09 -15.57 1.43
N GLY A 130 2.20 -15.07 0.20
CA GLY A 130 3.24 -15.46 -0.76
C GLY A 130 4.47 -14.55 -0.81
N ALA A 131 4.58 -13.56 0.10
CA ALA A 131 5.69 -12.61 0.09
C ALA A 131 7.04 -13.30 0.32
N LYS A 132 8.06 -12.93 -0.45
CA LYS A 132 9.43 -13.48 -0.34
C LYS A 132 10.03 -13.20 1.04
N ALA A 133 9.72 -12.05 1.62
CA ALA A 133 10.11 -11.63 2.97
C ALA A 133 9.69 -12.59 4.08
N ARG A 134 8.73 -13.49 3.86
CA ARG A 134 8.37 -14.52 4.84
C ARG A 134 9.52 -15.48 5.12
N ALA A 135 10.51 -15.60 4.23
CA ALA A 135 11.75 -16.35 4.49
C ALA A 135 12.52 -15.85 5.72
N LEU A 136 12.31 -14.60 6.14
CA LEU A 136 12.94 -14.01 7.34
C LEU A 136 12.35 -14.55 8.66
N LEU A 137 11.23 -15.26 8.59
CA LEU A 137 10.46 -15.71 9.74
C LEU A 137 10.87 -17.09 10.23
N ASP A 138 11.65 -17.84 9.44
CA ASP A 138 12.10 -19.19 9.77
C ASP A 138 13.06 -19.17 10.98
N PRO A 139 12.63 -19.68 12.15
CA PRO A 139 13.45 -19.62 13.36
C PRO A 139 14.63 -20.61 13.33
N SER A 140 14.59 -21.63 12.47
CA SER A 140 15.61 -22.70 12.42
C SER A 140 16.90 -22.27 11.73
N GLN A 141 16.85 -21.15 11.01
CA GLN A 141 17.93 -20.61 10.16
C GLN A 141 18.04 -19.09 10.34
N ALA A 142 17.67 -18.60 11.53
CA ALA A 142 17.59 -17.18 11.81
C ALA A 142 18.98 -16.52 11.75
N ALA A 143 19.23 -15.73 10.71
CA ALA A 143 20.37 -14.85 10.62
C ALA A 143 19.92 -13.41 10.92
N GLY A 144 20.28 -12.88 12.09
CA GLY A 144 19.96 -11.50 12.48
C GLY A 144 18.87 -11.36 13.56
N VAL A 145 18.16 -10.24 13.55
CA VAL A 145 17.11 -9.95 14.54
C VAL A 145 15.94 -10.91 14.36
N ARG A 146 15.56 -11.61 15.45
CA ARG A 146 14.43 -12.54 15.44
C ARG A 146 13.10 -11.78 15.33
N LEU A 147 12.34 -12.10 14.28
CA LEU A 147 10.99 -11.60 14.06
C LEU A 147 9.96 -12.53 14.72
N ARG A 148 8.89 -11.92 15.24
CA ARG A 148 7.74 -12.64 15.81
C ARG A 148 6.45 -12.06 15.24
N PRO A 149 5.39 -12.87 15.07
CA PRO A 149 4.09 -12.36 14.69
C PRO A 149 3.65 -11.21 15.61
N ASN A 150 3.12 -10.15 15.01
CA ASN A 150 2.52 -9.02 15.71
C ASN A 150 1.00 -9.09 15.51
N HIS A 151 0.26 -8.59 16.49
CA HIS A 151 -1.20 -8.66 16.52
C HIS A 151 -1.89 -7.75 15.48
N ARG A 152 -1.17 -6.76 14.93
CA ARG A 152 -1.69 -5.79 13.97
C ARG A 152 -1.67 -6.38 12.56
N SER A 153 -2.59 -7.31 12.27
CA SER A 153 -2.84 -7.77 10.90
C SER A 153 -3.82 -6.85 10.18
N GLU A 154 -3.66 -6.76 8.87
CA GLU A 154 -4.58 -6.03 7.99
C GLU A 154 -5.25 -7.02 7.04
N VAL A 155 -6.32 -6.61 6.36
CA VAL A 155 -7.02 -7.43 5.37
C VAL A 155 -7.01 -6.72 4.03
N SER A 156 -6.77 -7.47 2.96
CA SER A 156 -7.03 -7.06 1.58
C SER A 156 -8.26 -7.78 1.08
N PHE A 157 -9.26 -7.01 0.67
CA PHE A 157 -10.49 -7.51 0.05
C PHE A 157 -10.31 -7.57 -1.46
N ARG A 158 -10.73 -8.68 -2.08
CA ARG A 158 -10.53 -8.92 -3.50
C ARG A 158 -11.80 -9.40 -4.18
N VAL A 159 -12.00 -8.95 -5.42
CA VAL A 159 -12.94 -9.56 -6.36
C VAL A 159 -12.15 -10.47 -7.28
N ALA A 160 -12.37 -11.76 -7.14
CA ALA A 160 -11.79 -12.80 -7.99
C ALA A 160 -12.86 -13.84 -8.32
N GLY A 161 -12.87 -14.30 -9.57
CA GLY A 161 -13.84 -15.28 -10.07
C GLY A 161 -13.92 -15.26 -11.60
N ASP A 162 -14.60 -16.26 -12.15
CA ASP A 162 -14.57 -16.58 -13.57
C ASP A 162 -15.81 -16.04 -14.33
N TRP A 163 -16.07 -14.74 -14.22
CA TRP A 163 -17.15 -14.12 -14.99
C TRP A 163 -16.71 -13.85 -16.42
N PRO A 164 -17.54 -14.18 -17.45
CA PRO A 164 -17.18 -13.96 -18.84
C PRO A 164 -17.22 -12.49 -19.26
N THR A 165 -18.02 -11.65 -18.57
CA THR A 165 -18.16 -10.22 -18.82
C THR A 165 -18.47 -9.47 -17.52
N GLY A 166 -18.23 -8.15 -17.52
CA GLY A 166 -18.65 -7.25 -16.45
C GLY A 166 -20.16 -7.28 -16.22
N GLU A 167 -20.96 -7.37 -17.28
CA GLU A 167 -22.41 -7.52 -17.18
C GLU A 167 -22.82 -8.80 -16.44
N ALA A 168 -22.17 -9.92 -16.73
CA ALA A 168 -22.41 -11.19 -16.03
C ALA A 168 -22.06 -11.08 -14.54
N TRP A 169 -20.99 -10.37 -14.19
CA TRP A 169 -20.65 -10.08 -12.80
C TRP A 169 -21.70 -9.21 -12.11
N VAL A 170 -22.20 -8.16 -12.77
CA VAL A 170 -23.28 -7.31 -12.22
C VAL A 170 -24.55 -8.14 -12.00
N ALA A 171 -24.91 -9.01 -12.94
CA ALA A 171 -26.07 -9.88 -12.83
C ALA A 171 -25.97 -10.82 -11.61
N ALA A 172 -24.76 -11.31 -11.31
CA ALA A 172 -24.46 -12.14 -10.15
C ALA A 172 -24.52 -11.39 -8.80
N GLN A 173 -24.42 -10.05 -8.79
CA GLN A 173 -24.54 -9.26 -7.56
C GLN A 173 -25.95 -9.36 -6.96
N SER A 174 -26.09 -9.16 -5.65
CA SER A 174 -27.42 -9.17 -4.99
C SER A 174 -28.41 -8.16 -5.60
N LYS A 175 -29.71 -8.47 -5.55
CA LYS A 175 -30.78 -7.56 -6.00
C LYS A 175 -30.64 -6.16 -5.38
N LYS A 176 -30.30 -6.10 -4.09
CA LYS A 176 -30.04 -4.85 -3.35
C LYS A 176 -28.86 -4.09 -3.93
N THR A 177 -27.74 -4.76 -4.22
CA THR A 177 -26.57 -4.12 -4.84
C THR A 177 -26.90 -3.55 -6.22
N ARG A 178 -27.54 -4.34 -7.10
CA ARG A 178 -27.93 -3.87 -8.44
C ARG A 178 -28.89 -2.68 -8.38
N GLN A 179 -29.83 -2.68 -7.43
CA GLN A 179 -30.76 -1.56 -7.24
C GLN A 179 -30.05 -0.30 -6.74
N ASN A 180 -29.14 -0.43 -5.76
CA ASN A 180 -28.39 0.69 -5.22
C ASN A 180 -27.48 1.33 -6.29
N TYR A 181 -26.83 0.51 -7.12
CA TYR A 181 -26.05 0.98 -8.27
C TYR A 181 -26.90 1.83 -9.23
N ARG A 182 -28.04 1.30 -9.72
CA ARG A 182 -28.95 2.04 -10.61
C ARG A 182 -29.53 3.32 -9.98
N ARG A 183 -29.89 3.25 -8.69
CA ARG A 183 -30.41 4.42 -7.95
C ARG A 183 -29.33 5.48 -7.80
N GLY A 184 -28.10 5.09 -7.50
CA GLY A 184 -26.96 5.98 -7.40
C GLY A 184 -26.69 6.71 -8.70
N GLN A 185 -26.62 5.97 -9.81
CA GLN A 185 -26.48 6.55 -11.15
C GLN A 185 -27.59 7.57 -11.47
N LYS A 186 -28.85 7.20 -11.22
CA LYS A 186 -29.98 8.10 -11.43
C LYS A 186 -29.87 9.36 -10.57
N PHE A 187 -29.62 9.22 -9.26
CA PHE A 187 -29.58 10.32 -8.32
C PHE A 187 -28.44 11.31 -8.64
N ILE A 188 -27.24 10.79 -8.91
CA ILE A 188 -26.11 11.65 -9.31
C ILE A 188 -26.43 12.35 -10.63
N GLY A 189 -27.04 11.64 -11.57
CA GLY A 189 -27.45 12.16 -12.88
C GLY A 189 -28.61 13.16 -12.85
N GLU A 190 -29.28 13.38 -11.70
CA GLU A 190 -30.29 14.45 -11.57
C GLU A 190 -29.67 15.84 -11.68
N SER A 191 -28.37 15.97 -11.38
CA SER A 191 -27.62 17.23 -11.51
C SER A 191 -27.03 17.47 -12.90
N GLY A 192 -27.15 16.50 -13.83
CA GLY A 192 -26.64 16.60 -15.19
C GLY A 192 -26.12 15.26 -15.75
N PRO A 193 -25.54 15.24 -16.96
CA PRO A 193 -25.07 14.01 -17.60
C PRO A 193 -23.97 13.31 -16.79
N LEU A 194 -24.21 12.04 -16.42
CA LEU A 194 -23.26 11.19 -15.70
C LEU A 194 -22.40 10.37 -16.67
N ARG A 195 -21.08 10.37 -16.50
CA ARG A 195 -20.13 9.63 -17.34
C ARG A 195 -19.06 8.93 -16.50
N PHE A 196 -18.89 7.63 -16.71
CA PHE A 196 -17.72 6.89 -16.25
C PHE A 196 -16.65 6.94 -17.34
N ARG A 197 -15.39 7.24 -16.98
CA ARG A 197 -14.28 7.33 -17.92
C ARG A 197 -13.00 6.74 -17.35
N LEU A 198 -12.30 5.98 -18.19
CA LEU A 198 -10.86 5.76 -18.05
C LEU A 198 -10.14 6.93 -18.71
N LEU A 199 -9.26 7.61 -17.97
CA LEU A 199 -8.43 8.66 -18.54
C LEU A 199 -7.35 8.03 -19.44
N PRO A 200 -7.12 8.58 -20.66
CA PRO A 200 -6.07 8.07 -21.53
C PRO A 200 -4.68 8.39 -20.94
N PRO A 201 -3.63 7.65 -21.35
CA PRO A 201 -2.28 7.81 -20.78
C PRO A 201 -1.68 9.21 -20.89
N ASP A 202 -2.09 9.99 -21.90
CA ASP A 202 -1.64 11.35 -22.18
C ASP A 202 -2.52 12.44 -21.53
N ALA A 203 -3.57 12.06 -20.81
CA ALA A 203 -4.43 13.02 -20.12
C ALA A 203 -3.65 13.81 -19.04
N PRO A 204 -3.93 15.12 -18.88
CA PRO A 204 -3.34 15.90 -17.81
C PRO A 204 -3.82 15.41 -16.45
N MET A 205 -2.93 14.77 -15.69
CA MET A 205 -3.25 14.22 -14.37
C MET A 205 -3.32 15.28 -13.27
N GLU A 206 -2.64 16.41 -13.41
CA GLU A 206 -2.55 17.43 -12.36
C GLU A 206 -3.93 17.94 -11.88
N PRO A 207 -4.88 18.35 -12.75
CA PRO A 207 -6.22 18.76 -12.30
C PRO A 207 -6.97 17.65 -11.55
N VAL A 208 -6.78 16.40 -11.98
CA VAL A 208 -7.43 15.21 -11.38
C VAL A 208 -6.85 14.94 -10.00
N LEU A 209 -5.53 15.06 -9.83
CA LEU A 209 -4.85 14.85 -8.56
C LEU A 209 -5.15 15.98 -7.56
N LEU A 210 -5.21 17.23 -8.02
CA LEU A 210 -5.65 18.37 -7.19
C LEU A 210 -7.07 18.15 -6.67
N ARG A 211 -7.99 17.73 -7.55
CA ARG A 211 -9.36 17.39 -7.16
C ARG A 211 -9.40 16.21 -6.20
N LEU A 212 -8.64 15.15 -6.46
CA LEU A 212 -8.55 13.99 -5.58
C LEU A 212 -8.06 14.39 -4.17
N ALA A 213 -7.00 15.20 -4.09
CA ALA A 213 -6.45 15.67 -2.82
C ALA A 213 -7.46 16.52 -2.04
N ASP A 214 -8.16 17.46 -2.69
CA ASP A 214 -9.27 18.22 -2.09
C ASP A 214 -10.35 17.30 -1.50
N LEU A 215 -10.82 16.34 -2.29
CA LEU A 215 -11.86 15.40 -1.85
C LEU A 215 -11.38 14.51 -0.69
N LYS A 216 -10.13 14.05 -0.72
CA LYS A 216 -9.54 13.27 0.37
C LYS A 216 -9.40 14.10 1.65
N ARG A 217 -8.97 15.36 1.58
CA ARG A 217 -8.90 16.25 2.75
C ARG A 217 -10.27 16.44 3.39
N LYS A 218 -11.32 16.68 2.59
CA LYS A 218 -12.71 16.78 3.08
C LYS A 218 -13.15 15.51 3.79
N TRP A 219 -12.88 14.34 3.20
CA TRP A 219 -13.21 13.05 3.81
C TRP A 219 -12.45 12.81 5.13
N LEU A 220 -11.15 13.11 5.15
CA LEU A 220 -10.29 12.97 6.34
C LEU A 220 -10.78 13.86 7.49
N ALA A 221 -11.07 15.14 7.21
CA ALA A 221 -11.61 16.07 8.18
C ALA A 221 -12.95 15.59 8.76
N GLY A 222 -13.85 15.10 7.91
CA GLY A 222 -15.14 14.53 8.34
C GLY A 222 -15.01 13.28 9.22
N ASN A 223 -13.90 12.54 9.11
CA ASN A 223 -13.65 11.31 9.86
C ASN A 223 -12.62 11.49 11.01
N GLN A 224 -12.17 12.72 11.29
CA GLN A 224 -11.15 13.02 12.30
C GLN A 224 -9.84 12.25 12.07
N LEU A 225 -9.46 12.12 10.81
CA LEU A 225 -8.23 11.50 10.35
C LEU A 225 -7.32 12.55 9.71
N GLU A 226 -6.03 12.27 9.64
CA GLU A 226 -5.03 13.13 9.02
C GLU A 226 -4.18 12.31 8.04
N SER A 227 -3.67 12.95 6.99
CA SER A 227 -2.74 12.31 6.06
C SER A 227 -1.98 13.36 5.25
N ASN A 228 -0.65 13.33 5.38
CA ASN A 228 0.26 14.21 4.66
C ASN A 228 0.31 13.99 3.13
N LEU A 229 -0.19 12.84 2.66
CA LEU A 229 -0.21 12.49 1.24
C LEU A 229 -1.11 13.43 0.42
N TYR A 230 -2.12 14.02 1.07
CA TYR A 230 -3.13 14.86 0.41
C TYR A 230 -3.06 16.33 0.87
N ASP A 231 -2.02 16.70 1.61
CA ASP A 231 -1.80 18.08 2.04
C ASP A 231 -1.68 19.00 0.82
N GLU A 232 -2.16 20.22 1.00
CA GLU A 232 -2.11 21.23 -0.05
C GLU A 232 -0.65 21.55 -0.42
N GLY A 233 -0.31 21.39 -1.70
CA GLY A 233 1.06 21.55 -2.20
C GLY A 233 1.99 20.35 -1.98
N SER A 234 1.51 19.24 -1.38
CA SER A 234 2.32 18.02 -1.23
C SER A 234 2.64 17.39 -2.59
N PRO A 235 3.93 17.20 -2.95
CA PRO A 235 4.30 16.59 -4.22
C PRO A 235 4.19 15.06 -4.22
N ALA A 236 3.95 14.43 -3.06
CA ALA A 236 4.07 12.99 -2.87
C ALA A 236 3.12 12.19 -3.76
N LEU A 237 1.82 12.49 -3.75
CA LEU A 237 0.84 11.78 -4.58
C LEU A 237 1.17 11.91 -6.08
N SER A 238 1.51 13.12 -6.52
CA SER A 238 1.88 13.38 -7.93
C SER A 238 3.14 12.64 -8.34
N ALA A 239 4.15 12.55 -7.46
CA ALA A 239 5.37 11.79 -7.73
C ALA A 239 5.09 10.29 -7.87
N LEU A 240 4.27 9.71 -6.99
CA LEU A 240 3.89 8.29 -7.05
C LEU A 240 3.04 7.97 -8.29
N VAL A 241 2.07 8.82 -8.61
CA VAL A 241 1.22 8.64 -9.81
C VAL A 241 2.05 8.76 -11.09
N ARG A 242 3.06 9.63 -11.11
CA ARG A 242 4.01 9.73 -12.22
C ARG A 242 4.77 8.42 -12.43
N VAL A 243 5.24 7.76 -11.37
CA VAL A 243 5.87 6.44 -11.48
C VAL A 243 4.92 5.42 -12.12
N LEU A 244 3.65 5.41 -11.73
CA LEU A 244 2.64 4.52 -12.34
C LEU A 244 2.41 4.84 -13.83
N ALA A 245 2.42 6.12 -14.21
CA ALA A 245 2.24 6.55 -15.58
C ALA A 245 3.45 6.17 -16.46
N GLU A 246 4.67 6.49 -16.01
CA GLU A 246 5.92 6.21 -16.73
C GLU A 246 6.20 4.71 -16.89
N THR A 247 5.67 3.89 -15.98
CA THR A 247 5.74 2.42 -16.08
C THR A 247 4.58 1.80 -16.87
N GLY A 248 3.63 2.61 -17.35
CA GLY A 248 2.45 2.15 -18.09
C GLY A 248 1.40 1.41 -17.25
N LEU A 249 1.56 1.39 -15.92
CA LEU A 249 0.70 0.66 -15.00
C LEU A 249 -0.56 1.44 -14.62
N LEU A 250 -0.54 2.78 -14.67
CA LEU A 250 -1.61 3.66 -14.20
C LEU A 250 -2.94 3.37 -14.90
N ARG A 251 -4.02 3.25 -14.12
CA ARG A 251 -5.41 3.31 -14.57
C ARG A 251 -6.16 4.30 -13.69
N ALA A 252 -6.46 5.48 -14.22
CA ALA A 252 -7.21 6.51 -13.53
C ALA A 252 -8.66 6.52 -14.03
N PHE A 253 -9.60 6.20 -13.14
CA PHE A 253 -11.03 6.24 -13.44
C PHE A 253 -11.67 7.46 -12.80
N VAL A 254 -12.55 8.13 -13.53
CA VAL A 254 -13.36 9.23 -13.03
C VAL A 254 -14.84 8.96 -13.30
N LEU A 255 -15.66 9.38 -12.34
CA LEU A 255 -17.10 9.54 -12.50
C LEU A 255 -17.36 11.04 -12.58
N GLU A 256 -17.86 11.52 -13.72
CA GLU A 256 -18.12 12.92 -14.01
C GLU A 256 -19.62 13.18 -14.08
N CYS A 257 -20.12 14.21 -13.40
CA CYS A 257 -21.49 14.72 -13.54
C CYS A 257 -21.43 16.17 -14.02
N ASP A 258 -22.03 16.45 -15.18
CA ASP A 258 -21.99 17.77 -15.82
C ASP A 258 -20.58 18.38 -15.94
N GLY A 259 -19.61 17.54 -16.30
CA GLY A 259 -18.19 17.93 -16.43
C GLY A 259 -17.42 18.05 -15.11
N VAL A 260 -18.08 17.88 -13.95
CA VAL A 260 -17.44 17.89 -12.63
C VAL A 260 -17.09 16.47 -12.20
N ILE A 261 -15.84 16.24 -11.79
CA ILE A 261 -15.43 14.96 -11.18
C ILE A 261 -16.09 14.81 -9.80
N VAL A 262 -17.02 13.87 -9.69
CA VAL A 262 -17.76 13.52 -8.47
C VAL A 262 -17.19 12.28 -7.77
N ALA A 263 -16.43 11.44 -8.47
CA ALA A 263 -15.57 10.42 -7.86
C ALA A 263 -14.36 10.14 -8.73
N VAL A 264 -13.27 9.73 -8.08
CA VAL A 264 -12.00 9.40 -8.74
C VAL A 264 -11.36 8.19 -8.07
N SER A 265 -10.77 7.32 -8.89
CA SER A 265 -9.94 6.21 -8.43
C SER A 265 -8.62 6.20 -9.20
N ILE A 266 -7.51 6.27 -8.47
CA ILE A 266 -6.17 6.00 -8.97
C ILE A 266 -5.87 4.54 -8.67
N ASN A 267 -5.52 3.79 -9.72
CA ASN A 267 -5.31 2.36 -9.67
C ASN A 267 -4.10 2.01 -10.53
N PHE A 268 -3.63 0.78 -10.42
CA PHE A 268 -2.62 0.26 -11.32
C PHE A 268 -2.88 -1.21 -11.66
N VAL A 269 -2.52 -1.61 -12.87
CA VAL A 269 -2.68 -2.98 -13.35
C VAL A 269 -1.32 -3.65 -13.48
N GLN A 270 -1.12 -4.76 -12.78
CA GLN A 270 0.08 -5.57 -12.88
C GLN A 270 -0.27 -7.06 -12.71
N ALA A 271 0.37 -7.93 -13.48
CA ALA A 271 0.17 -9.39 -13.41
C ALA A 271 -1.31 -9.82 -13.42
N GLY A 272 -2.11 -9.22 -14.32
CA GLY A 272 -3.54 -9.53 -14.44
C GLY A 272 -4.42 -9.06 -13.28
N THR A 273 -3.89 -8.22 -12.38
CA THR A 273 -4.61 -7.70 -11.20
C THR A 273 -4.74 -6.18 -11.28
N MET A 274 -5.97 -5.66 -11.14
CA MET A 274 -6.23 -4.24 -10.89
C MET A 274 -6.12 -3.95 -9.39
N MET A 275 -5.23 -3.05 -8.99
CA MET A 275 -5.03 -2.65 -7.59
C MET A 275 -5.54 -1.24 -7.36
N ALA A 276 -6.57 -1.09 -6.53
CA ALA A 276 -7.23 0.18 -6.25
C ALA A 276 -6.48 0.96 -5.16
N PHE A 277 -5.58 1.85 -5.58
CA PHE A 277 -4.66 2.57 -4.70
C PHE A 277 -5.33 3.69 -3.92
N VAL A 278 -5.98 4.62 -4.60
CA VAL A 278 -6.65 5.75 -3.96
C VAL A 278 -7.99 6.00 -4.60
N THR A 279 -9.08 5.78 -3.84
CA THR A 279 -10.43 6.10 -4.26
C THR A 279 -11.05 7.16 -3.35
N THR A 280 -11.69 8.16 -3.94
CA THR A 280 -12.43 9.18 -3.19
C THR A 280 -13.62 9.69 -4.01
N TYR A 281 -14.51 10.41 -3.34
CA TYR A 281 -15.69 11.00 -3.95
C TYR A 281 -16.04 12.33 -3.31
N ASP A 282 -16.87 13.11 -4.01
CA ASP A 282 -17.40 14.37 -3.52
C ASP A 282 -18.52 14.11 -2.50
N PRO A 283 -18.34 14.51 -1.21
CA PRO A 283 -19.37 14.35 -0.19
C PRO A 283 -20.69 15.03 -0.55
N ALA A 284 -20.70 16.06 -1.40
CA ALA A 284 -21.93 16.68 -1.88
C ALA A 284 -22.87 15.70 -2.62
N PHE A 285 -22.30 14.63 -3.19
CA PHE A 285 -23.02 13.59 -3.92
C PHE A 285 -23.23 12.31 -3.09
N GLU A 286 -22.90 12.29 -1.80
CA GLU A 286 -22.88 11.08 -0.94
C GLU A 286 -24.20 10.28 -0.99
N ARG A 287 -25.35 10.95 -1.06
CA ARG A 287 -26.68 10.32 -1.20
C ARG A 287 -26.79 9.38 -2.40
N GLY A 288 -26.06 9.66 -3.48
CA GLY A 288 -25.98 8.84 -4.68
C GLY A 288 -24.93 7.72 -4.60
N SER A 289 -24.18 7.64 -3.50
CA SER A 289 -23.08 6.67 -3.31
C SER A 289 -22.09 6.64 -4.50
N PRO A 290 -21.52 7.78 -4.92
CA PRO A 290 -20.66 7.87 -6.10
C PRO A 290 -19.44 6.93 -6.05
N GLY A 291 -18.87 6.69 -4.86
CA GLY A 291 -17.82 5.69 -4.69
C GLY A 291 -18.29 4.27 -5.04
N MET A 292 -19.49 3.87 -4.62
CA MET A 292 -20.08 2.57 -4.97
C MET A 292 -20.32 2.44 -6.48
N VAL A 293 -20.81 3.51 -7.11
CA VAL A 293 -21.04 3.55 -8.57
C VAL A 293 -19.71 3.37 -9.30
N LEU A 294 -18.71 4.18 -8.96
CA LEU A 294 -17.37 4.11 -9.54
C LEU A 294 -16.73 2.72 -9.37
N MET A 295 -16.88 2.10 -8.20
CA MET A 295 -16.39 0.75 -7.94
C MET A 295 -17.07 -0.31 -8.81
N MET A 296 -18.41 -0.27 -8.91
CA MET A 296 -19.13 -1.16 -9.83
C MET A 296 -18.61 -1.01 -11.26
N ASP A 297 -18.39 0.22 -11.71
CA ASP A 297 -17.94 0.51 -13.08
C ASP A 297 -16.52 -0.01 -13.36
N TYR A 298 -15.54 0.26 -12.49
CA TYR A 298 -14.18 -0.21 -12.75
C TYR A 298 -14.01 -1.73 -12.53
N ILE A 299 -14.85 -2.37 -11.69
CA ILE A 299 -14.85 -3.84 -11.57
C ILE A 299 -15.36 -4.47 -12.86
N GLN A 300 -16.47 -3.95 -13.41
CA GLN A 300 -16.99 -4.38 -14.72
C GLN A 300 -15.91 -4.23 -15.79
N TRP A 301 -15.31 -3.03 -15.88
CA TRP A 301 -14.20 -2.76 -16.81
C TRP A 301 -13.06 -3.77 -16.63
N SER A 302 -12.67 -4.08 -15.40
CA SER A 302 -11.55 -5.00 -15.13
C SER A 302 -11.83 -6.40 -15.67
N ILE A 303 -13.06 -6.89 -15.50
CA ILE A 303 -13.50 -8.19 -16.03
C ILE A 303 -13.55 -8.16 -17.56
N ASP A 304 -14.09 -7.09 -18.15
CA ASP A 304 -14.15 -6.93 -19.61
C ASP A 304 -12.75 -6.82 -20.26
N GLN A 305 -11.74 -6.38 -19.50
CA GLN A 305 -10.33 -6.40 -19.92
C GLN A 305 -9.62 -7.75 -19.68
N GLY A 306 -10.33 -8.77 -19.17
CA GLY A 306 -9.78 -10.09 -18.89
C GLY A 306 -8.87 -10.14 -17.66
N LEU A 307 -8.97 -9.18 -16.74
CA LEU A 307 -8.20 -9.21 -15.49
C LEU A 307 -8.79 -10.27 -14.54
N HIS A 308 -7.90 -11.01 -13.88
CA HIS A 308 -8.27 -12.11 -12.99
C HIS A 308 -8.71 -11.65 -11.60
N THR A 309 -8.26 -10.46 -11.18
CA THR A 309 -8.50 -9.97 -9.82
C THR A 309 -8.61 -8.44 -9.78
N VAL A 310 -9.54 -7.95 -8.99
CA VAL A 310 -9.53 -6.59 -8.47
C VAL A 310 -9.16 -6.66 -7.00
N ASP A 311 -8.03 -6.08 -6.64
CA ASP A 311 -7.52 -5.99 -5.28
C ASP A 311 -7.76 -4.58 -4.73
N PHE A 312 -8.54 -4.47 -3.65
CA PHE A 312 -8.77 -3.18 -2.99
C PHE A 312 -7.65 -2.78 -2.02
N LEU A 313 -6.52 -3.48 -2.11
CA LEU A 313 -5.31 -3.26 -1.33
C LEU A 313 -5.58 -3.29 0.17
N CYS A 314 -4.71 -2.66 0.94
CA CYS A 314 -4.76 -2.68 2.38
C CYS A 314 -5.96 -1.88 2.91
N GLY A 315 -6.61 -2.40 3.96
CA GLY A 315 -7.67 -1.69 4.69
C GLY A 315 -8.96 -2.50 4.80
N ALA A 316 -9.54 -2.48 5.99
CA ALA A 316 -10.75 -3.22 6.34
C ALA A 316 -12.03 -2.36 6.22
N GLU A 317 -12.03 -1.34 5.35
CA GLU A 317 -13.19 -0.46 5.20
C GLU A 317 -14.43 -1.26 4.78
N ALA A 318 -15.53 -1.08 5.51
CA ALA A 318 -16.74 -1.90 5.37
C ALA A 318 -17.35 -1.88 3.96
N PHE A 319 -17.05 -0.87 3.13
CA PHE A 319 -17.53 -0.83 1.75
C PHE A 319 -16.78 -1.82 0.84
N LYS A 320 -15.51 -2.16 1.12
CA LYS A 320 -14.71 -3.10 0.31
C LYS A 320 -15.24 -4.53 0.44
N SER A 321 -15.63 -4.93 1.66
CA SER A 321 -16.18 -6.27 1.92
C SER A 321 -17.48 -6.56 1.17
N ARG A 322 -18.22 -5.52 0.76
CA ARG A 322 -19.47 -5.65 0.00
C ARG A 322 -19.28 -6.28 -1.37
N PHE A 323 -18.13 -6.05 -1.99
CA PHE A 323 -17.80 -6.55 -3.34
C PHE A 323 -16.89 -7.78 -3.29
N ALA A 324 -16.20 -7.97 -2.17
CA ALA A 324 -15.20 -9.00 -2.01
C ALA A 324 -15.81 -10.39 -2.20
N THR A 325 -15.17 -11.21 -3.03
CA THR A 325 -15.41 -12.66 -3.09
C THR A 325 -14.41 -13.43 -2.27
N THR A 326 -13.24 -12.82 -2.00
CA THR A 326 -12.22 -13.38 -1.12
C THR A 326 -11.56 -12.28 -0.31
N SER A 327 -10.88 -12.68 0.75
CA SER A 327 -10.09 -11.81 1.62
C SER A 327 -8.74 -12.43 1.90
N VAL A 328 -7.68 -11.63 1.88
CA VAL A 328 -6.32 -12.06 2.18
C VAL A 328 -5.84 -11.34 3.43
N THR A 329 -5.43 -12.11 4.43
CA THR A 329 -4.79 -11.57 5.63
C THR A 329 -3.38 -11.13 5.29
N LEU A 330 -3.05 -9.90 5.69
CA LEU A 330 -1.73 -9.33 5.58
C LEU A 330 -1.08 -9.35 6.96
N ASP A 331 -0.05 -10.17 7.10
CA ASP A 331 0.60 -10.38 8.40
C ASP A 331 1.53 -9.22 8.74
N ALA A 332 1.70 -9.01 10.05
CA ALA A 332 2.72 -8.13 10.59
C ALA A 332 3.65 -8.89 11.53
N PHE A 333 4.90 -8.44 11.57
CA PHE A 333 5.96 -9.02 12.38
C PHE A 333 6.76 -7.92 13.06
N MET A 334 7.22 -8.23 14.27
CA MET A 334 8.02 -7.31 15.06
C MET A 334 9.26 -8.00 15.62
N GLY A 335 10.36 -7.26 15.70
CA GLY A 335 11.61 -7.72 16.28
C GLY A 335 12.27 -6.63 17.11
N ARG A 336 13.14 -7.04 18.05
CA ARG A 336 13.93 -6.12 18.88
C ARG A 336 15.42 -6.34 18.66
N ARG A 337 16.16 -5.23 18.60
CA ARG A 337 17.63 -5.25 18.63
C ARG A 337 18.19 -4.77 19.97
N THR A 338 17.57 -3.76 20.58
CA THR A 338 18.09 -3.09 21.78
C THR A 338 17.14 -3.25 22.99
N LEU A 339 17.64 -2.98 24.20
CA LEU A 339 16.82 -3.01 25.43
C LEU A 339 15.68 -1.96 25.41
N PRO A 340 15.88 -0.71 24.95
CA PRO A 340 14.76 0.21 24.75
C PRO A 340 13.70 -0.34 23.78
N GLY A 341 14.12 -1.01 22.71
CA GLY A 341 13.20 -1.74 21.84
C GLY A 341 12.43 -2.84 22.56
N ALA A 342 13.08 -3.62 23.42
CA ALA A 342 12.42 -4.62 24.25
C ALA A 342 11.27 -4.04 25.08
N ALA A 343 11.51 -2.93 25.78
CA ALA A 343 10.51 -2.27 26.61
C ALA A 343 9.32 -1.78 25.78
N ALA A 344 9.57 -1.17 24.62
CA ALA A 344 8.52 -0.72 23.71
C ALA A 344 7.65 -1.87 23.18
N MET A 345 8.24 -3.03 22.84
CA MET A 345 7.45 -4.22 22.43
C MET A 345 6.55 -4.74 23.57
N MET A 346 7.06 -4.73 24.81
CA MET A 346 6.28 -5.14 25.98
C MET A 346 5.11 -4.19 26.23
N LEU A 347 5.31 -2.88 26.09
CA LEU A 347 4.26 -1.88 26.22
C LEU A 347 3.18 -2.03 25.13
N ASP A 348 3.57 -2.30 23.88
CA ASP A 348 2.63 -2.58 22.78
C ASP A 348 1.76 -3.82 23.08
N SER A 349 2.40 -4.89 23.53
CA SER A 349 1.72 -6.13 23.93
C SER A 349 0.78 -5.92 25.12
N TRP A 350 1.20 -5.14 26.13
CA TRP A 350 0.40 -4.82 27.30
C TRP A 350 -0.84 -3.98 26.94
N ASN A 351 -0.65 -2.96 26.10
CA ASN A 351 -1.76 -2.12 25.63
C ASN A 351 -2.81 -2.91 24.85
N LEU A 352 -2.40 -3.93 24.08
CA LEU A 352 -3.33 -4.84 23.43
C LEU A 352 -4.16 -5.62 24.45
N VAL A 353 -3.50 -6.27 25.43
CA VAL A 353 -4.19 -7.06 26.46
C VAL A 353 -5.19 -6.21 27.23
N VAL A 354 -4.81 -4.97 27.60
CA VAL A 354 -5.70 -4.02 28.27
C VAL A 354 -6.88 -3.64 27.39
N ARG A 355 -6.67 -3.40 26.08
CA ARG A 355 -7.74 -3.12 25.12
C ARG A 355 -8.71 -4.30 24.99
N ASP A 356 -8.20 -5.52 24.91
CA ASP A 356 -9.02 -6.73 24.81
C ASP A 356 -9.81 -7.02 26.09
N MET A 357 -9.20 -6.81 27.27
CA MET A 357 -9.90 -6.89 28.56
C MET A 357 -11.04 -5.87 28.64
N ARG A 358 -10.80 -4.62 28.23
CA ARG A 358 -11.84 -3.56 28.22
C ARG A 358 -12.97 -3.85 27.23
N ARG A 359 -12.66 -4.40 26.06
CA ARG A 359 -13.66 -4.86 25.08
C ARG A 359 -14.54 -5.96 25.67
N ARG A 360 -13.97 -6.89 26.44
CA ARG A 360 -14.70 -7.99 27.10
C ARG A 360 -15.50 -7.55 28.32
N SER A 361 -15.07 -6.51 29.03
CA SER A 361 -15.73 -6.00 30.25
C SER A 361 -16.82 -4.95 29.99
N GLY A 362 -17.11 -4.61 28.73
CA GLY A 362 -18.12 -3.60 28.36
C GLY A 362 -17.80 -2.18 28.83
N THR A 363 -16.56 -1.92 29.27
CA THR A 363 -16.14 -0.63 29.81
C THR A 363 -15.67 0.26 28.65
N PRO A 364 -16.32 1.41 28.38
CA PRO A 364 -15.88 2.29 27.31
C PRO A 364 -14.46 2.81 27.62
N PRO A 365 -13.61 2.98 26.60
CA PRO A 365 -12.28 3.53 26.81
C PRO A 365 -12.39 4.95 27.39
N PRO A 366 -11.46 5.39 28.25
CA PRO A 366 -11.34 6.82 28.53
C PRO A 366 -11.14 7.56 27.20
N GLN A 367 -11.80 8.71 27.03
CA GLN A 367 -11.55 9.64 25.93
C GLN A 367 -10.11 10.15 26.02
N VAL A 368 -9.17 9.32 25.60
CA VAL A 368 -7.86 9.74 25.16
C VAL A 368 -8.06 10.10 23.71
N ALA A 369 -7.85 11.37 23.36
CA ALA A 369 -7.84 11.84 21.99
C ALA A 369 -7.17 10.78 21.10
N ALA A 370 -7.83 10.43 20.00
CA ALA A 370 -7.26 9.53 19.01
C ALA A 370 -5.87 10.07 18.64
N ALA A 371 -4.83 9.45 19.20
CA ALA A 371 -3.49 9.67 18.73
C ALA A 371 -3.45 9.02 17.36
N SER A 372 -3.72 9.86 16.37
CA SER A 372 -3.33 9.73 14.98
C SER A 372 -2.22 8.67 14.81
N GLU A 373 -2.58 7.53 14.21
CA GLU A 373 -1.60 6.65 13.55
C GLU A 373 -1.27 7.17 12.14
N ALA A 374 -1.41 8.49 11.92
CA ALA A 374 -0.79 9.22 10.82
C ALA A 374 0.37 10.07 11.36
N ALA A 375 1.55 9.44 11.46
CA ALA A 375 2.93 10.01 11.42
C ALA A 375 3.98 8.95 11.84
#